data_AF-A0A1S3DRG6-F1
#
_entry.id   AF-A0A1S3DRG6-F1
#
_cell.length_a   1.000
_cell.length_b   1.000
_cell.length_c   1.000
_cell.angle_alpha   90.00
_cell.angle_beta   90.00
_cell.angle_gamma   90.00
#
_symmetry.space_group_name_H-M   'P 1'
#
loop_
_entity.id
_entity.type
_entity.pdbx_description
1 polymer ?
#
loop_
_entity_poly.entity_id
_entity_poly.type
_entity_poly.pdbx_seq_one_letter_code
_entity_poly.pdbx_strand_id
1 'polypeptide(L)' 'MADDLLAAADKYALERLKVMCEEALCTNLSIENAAEILILADLHSADQLKTQAIEFINT' A
#
# COMPACT_ATOMS: atom_id res chain seq x y z
N MET A 1 6.51 -1.77 9.74
CA MET A 1 5.59 -2.86 10.12
C MET A 1 4.55 -3.21 9.05
N ALA A 2 3.72 -2.28 8.56
CA ALA A 2 2.71 -2.61 7.53
C ALA A 2 3.32 -2.82 6.13
N ASP A 3 4.41 -2.12 5.84
CA ASP A 3 5.36 -2.32 4.74
C ASP A 3 5.97 -3.73 4.71
N ASP A 4 6.59 -4.17 5.81
CA ASP A 4 7.16 -5.52 5.91
C ASP A 4 6.10 -6.62 5.74
N LEU A 5 4.90 -6.37 6.28
CA LEU A 5 3.79 -7.30 6.21
C LEU A 5 3.19 -7.37 4.80
N LEU A 6 3.10 -6.24 4.10
CA LEU A 6 2.69 -6.19 2.69
C LEU A 6 3.70 -6.93 1.81
N ALA A 7 5.00 -6.72 2.04
CA ALA A 7 6.07 -7.43 1.33
C ALA A 7 5.99 -8.95 1.53
N ALA A 8 5.73 -9.39 2.76
CA ALA A 8 5.50 -10.80 3.06
C ALA A 8 4.20 -11.32 2.40
N ALA A 9 3.11 -10.56 2.49
CA ALA A 9 1.83 -10.96 1.90
C ALA A 9 1.94 -11.14 0.38
N ASP A 10 2.62 -10.23 -0.31
CA ASP A 10 2.89 -10.32 -1.74
C ASP A 10 3.78 -11.53 -2.07
N LYS A 11 4.90 -11.70 -1.34
CA LYS A 11 5.84 -12.81 -1.54
C LYS A 11 5.21 -14.19 -1.33
N TYR A 12 4.29 -14.32 -0.39
CA TYR A 12 3.61 -15.58 -0.06
C TYR A 12 2.23 -15.72 -0.74
N ALA A 13 1.87 -14.81 -1.65
CA ALA A 13 0.56 -14.77 -2.32
C ALA A 13 -0.63 -14.84 -1.35
N LEU A 14 -0.51 -14.17 -0.21
CA LEU A 14 -1.55 -14.08 0.83
C LEU A 14 -2.49 -12.93 0.50
N GLU A 15 -3.31 -13.10 -0.53
CA GLU A 15 -4.20 -12.05 -1.07
C GLU A 15 -5.01 -11.33 0.00
N ARG A 16 -5.64 -12.08 0.92
CA ARG A 16 -6.45 -11.50 2.00
C ARG A 16 -5.62 -10.65 2.97
N LEU A 17 -4.40 -11.07 3.27
CA LEU A 17 -3.49 -10.32 4.15
C LEU A 17 -3.01 -9.06 3.43
N LYS A 18 -2.75 -9.16 2.13
CA LYS A 18 -2.34 -8.04 1.27
C LYS A 18 -3.40 -6.94 1.30
N VAL A 19 -4.66 -7.27 1.01
CA VAL A 19 -5.80 -6.33 1.07
C VAL A 19 -5.92 -5.67 2.45
N MET A 20 -5.78 -6.43 3.54
CA MET A 20 -5.82 -5.84 4.90
C MET A 20 -4.66 -4.86 5.15
N CYS A 21 -3.48 -5.12 4.60
CA CYS A 21 -2.34 -4.20 4.67
C CYS A 21 -2.60 -2.95 3.82
N GLU A 22 -3.19 -3.11 2.64
CA GLU A 22 -3.57 -1.99 1.76
C GLU A 22 -4.57 -1.05 2.44
N GLU A 23 -5.62 -1.58 3.08
CA GLU A 23 -6.58 -0.76 3.84
C GLU A 23 -5.91 -0.02 5.02
N ALA A 24 -5.03 -0.71 5.76
CA ALA A 24 -4.30 -0.11 6.87
C ALA A 24 -3.32 1.00 6.41
N LEU A 25 -2.65 0.80 5.27
CA LEU A 25 -1.74 1.79 4.70
C LEU A 25 -2.52 2.98 4.11
N CYS A 26 -3.66 2.73 3.47
CA CYS A 26 -4.49 3.81 2.95
C CYS A 26 -5.08 4.68 4.06
N THR A 27 -5.49 4.11 5.18
CA THR A 27 -6.00 4.89 6.33
C THR A 27 -4.91 5.73 7.00
N ASN A 28 -3.63 5.40 6.81
CA ASN A 28 -2.49 6.15 7.30
C ASN A 28 -1.84 7.05 6.24
N LEU A 29 -2.46 7.21 5.06
CA LEU A 29 -1.98 8.13 4.03
C LEU A 29 -1.96 9.57 4.57
N SER A 30 -0.84 10.23 4.35
CA SER A 30 -0.60 11.63 4.68
C SER A 30 0.26 12.27 3.58
N ILE A 31 0.26 13.59 3.50
CA ILE A 31 1.01 14.33 2.47
C ILE A 31 2.51 14.01 2.53
N GLU A 32 3.04 13.74 3.73
CA GLU A 32 4.46 13.45 3.95
C GLU A 32 4.85 12.03 3.51
N ASN A 33 3.93 11.07 3.59
CA ASN A 33 4.22 9.66 3.31
C ASN A 33 3.59 9.14 2.00
N ALA A 34 2.72 9.91 1.34
CA ALA A 34 1.99 9.46 0.16
C ALA A 34 2.91 9.02 -0.98
N ALA A 35 4.03 9.73 -1.20
CA ALA A 35 5.02 9.35 -2.19
C ALA A 35 5.71 8.02 -1.86
N GLU A 36 6.05 7.80 -0.58
CA GLU A 36 6.68 6.56 -0.12
C GLU A 36 5.71 5.37 -0.22
N ILE A 37 4.46 5.57 0.20
CA ILE A 37 3.39 4.56 0.10
C ILE A 37 3.13 4.20 -1.37
N LEU A 38 3.15 5.17 -2.29
CA LEU A 38 2.98 4.90 -3.71
C LEU A 38 4.08 4.01 -4.27
N ILE A 39 5.35 4.30 -3.92
CA ILE A 39 6.50 3.49 -4.33
C ILE A 39 6.37 2.07 -3.76
N LEU A 40 5.99 1.97 -2.50
CA LEU A 40 5.81 0.69 -1.82
C LEU A 40 4.68 -0.14 -2.43
N ALA A 41 3.57 0.50 -2.80
CA ALA A 41 2.45 -0.15 -3.46
C ALA A 41 2.82 -0.67 -4.85
N ASP A 42 3.58 0.11 -5.62
CA ASP A 42 4.11 -0.33 -6.92
C ASP A 42 5.09 -1.50 -6.78
N LEU A 43 5.97 -1.45 -5.78
CA LEU A 43 6.97 -2.50 -5.52
C LEU A 43 6.34 -3.85 -5.16
N HIS A 44 5.24 -3.85 -4.40
CA HIS A 44 4.56 -5.05 -3.91
C HIS A 44 3.27 -5.37 -4.69
N SER A 45 3.13 -4.84 -5.91
CA SER A 45 1.97 -5.05 -6.79
C SER A 45 0.63 -4.85 -6.06
N ALA A 46 0.55 -3.88 -5.15
CA ALA A 46 -0.61 -3.58 -4.32
C ALA A 46 -1.49 -2.56 -5.05
N ASP A 47 -2.28 -3.05 -6.00
CA ASP A 47 -3.00 -2.22 -6.96
C ASP A 47 -4.04 -1.29 -6.31
N GLN A 48 -4.75 -1.74 -5.27
CA GLN A 48 -5.74 -0.88 -4.59
C GLN A 48 -5.04 0.28 -3.89
N LEU A 49 -4.00 -0.03 -3.10
CA LEU A 49 -3.22 0.99 -2.39
C LEU A 49 -2.58 1.98 -3.36
N LYS A 50 -2.07 1.49 -4.50
CA LYS A 50 -1.51 2.34 -5.56
C LYS A 50 -2.55 3.31 -6.11
N THR A 51 -3.75 2.84 -6.45
CA THR A 51 -4.84 3.71 -6.92
C THR A 51 -5.20 4.76 -5.89
N GLN A 52 -5.37 4.37 -4.62
CA GLN A 52 -5.75 5.31 -3.57
C GLN A 52 -4.66 6.35 -3.27
N ALA A 53 -3.38 5.95 -3.30
CA ALA A 53 -2.26 6.87 -3.16
C ALA A 53 -2.20 7.87 -4.32
N ILE A 54 -2.44 7.44 -5.56
CA ILE A 54 -2.50 8.32 -6.73
C ILE A 54 -3.67 9.31 -6.62
N GLU A 55 -4.85 8.85 -6.22
CA GLU A 55 -6.01 9.72 -6.00
C GLU A 55 -5.74 10.76 -4.91
N PHE A 56 -5.10 10.34 -3.81
CA PHE A 56 -4.71 11.22 -2.72
C PHE A 56 -3.70 12.29 -3.17
N ILE A 57 -2.70 11.93 -3.97
CA ILE A 57 -1.69 12.88 -4.48
C ILE A 57 -2.28 13.86 -5.50
N ASN A 58 -3.26 13.42 -6.29
CA ASN A 58 -3.93 14.28 -7.28
C ASN A 58 -5.01 15.20 -6.67
N THR A 59 -5.29 15.08 -5.37
CA THR A 59 -6.22 15.95 -4.63
C THR A 59 -5.51 17.20 -4.14
#